data_AF-A0A2A2ASP3-F1
#
_entry.id   AF-A0A2A2ASP3-F1
#
_cell.length_a   1.000
_cell.length_b   1.000
_cell.length_c   1.000
_cell.angle_alpha   90.00
_cell.angle_beta   90.00
_cell.angle_gamma   90.00
#
_symmetry.space_group_name_H-M   'P 1'
#
loop_
_entity.id
_entity.type
_entity.pdbx_description
1 polymer ?
#
loop_
_entity_poly.entity_id
_entity_poly.type
_entity_poly.pdbx_seq_one_letter_code
_entity_poly.pdbx_strand_id
1 'polypeptide(L)'
;MKSLAQNPQFSCCIKEGKQALKSEHKKRVLEGKRRSHKCVQSMDFDACTTELKLMPKQQRWDYFIETGASAGKVLAVEVHPFKPSELRGKRAGTLAILQKHCPDAMADICGWHVIVTGDIRSDLAGRFSAETRIHLHRQLDLSKV
;
A
#
# COMPACT_ATOMS: atom_id res chain seq x y z
N MET A 1 -21.33 -3.37 -0.29
CA MET A 1 -20.04 -3.17 0.42
C MET A 1 -19.48 -1.84 -0.03
N LYS A 2 -19.08 -0.98 0.92
CA LYS A 2 -18.52 0.34 0.61
C LYS A 2 -17.01 0.17 0.48
N SER A 3 -16.43 0.54 -0.66
CA SER A 3 -14.98 0.52 -0.80
C SER A 3 -14.31 1.43 0.24
N LEU A 4 -13.01 1.26 0.47
CA LEU A 4 -12.23 2.09 1.40
C LEU A 4 -12.43 3.60 1.17
N ALA A 5 -12.77 4.00 -0.07
CA ALA A 5 -13.14 5.37 -0.41
C ALA A 5 -14.56 5.81 -0.19
N GLN A 6 -15.47 4.86 -0.16
CA GLN A 6 -16.85 5.12 0.22
C GLN A 6 -17.01 5.07 1.75
N ASN A 7 -15.96 4.74 2.50
CA ASN A 7 -15.97 4.85 3.94
C ASN A 7 -15.90 6.34 4.36
N PRO A 8 -16.91 6.88 5.06
CA PRO A 8 -16.96 8.29 5.45
C PRO A 8 -15.78 8.75 6.29
N GLN A 9 -15.14 7.83 7.04
CA GLN A 9 -13.98 8.12 7.88
C GLN A 9 -12.72 8.42 7.06
N PHE A 10 -12.62 7.84 5.86
CA PHE A 10 -11.44 7.94 4.99
C PHE A 10 -11.73 8.70 3.69
N SER A 11 -13.00 9.00 3.39
CA SER A 11 -13.41 9.70 2.17
C SER A 11 -12.81 11.10 2.03
N CYS A 12 -12.51 11.78 3.14
CA CYS A 12 -11.83 13.08 3.13
C CYS A 12 -10.38 13.01 2.63
N CYS A 13 -9.75 11.84 2.72
CA CYS A 13 -8.36 11.61 2.36
C CYS A 13 -8.18 11.13 0.91
N ILE A 14 -9.27 10.81 0.24
CA ILE A 14 -9.26 10.30 -1.13
C ILE A 14 -9.65 11.43 -2.05
N LYS A 15 -8.62 12.07 -2.61
CA LYS A 15 -8.80 13.19 -3.53
C LYS A 15 -8.87 12.63 -4.95
N GLU A 16 -10.03 12.82 -5.59
CA GLU A 16 -10.21 12.51 -7.01
C GLU A 16 -9.16 13.30 -7.84
N GLY A 17 -8.45 12.61 -8.73
CA GLY A 17 -7.41 13.21 -9.58
C GLY A 17 -6.08 13.57 -8.89
N LYS A 18 -6.01 13.62 -7.55
CA LYS A 18 -4.74 13.80 -6.81
C LYS A 18 -4.18 12.47 -6.37
N GLN A 19 -3.27 11.98 -7.17
CA GLN A 19 -2.65 10.69 -6.99
C GLN A 19 -1.55 10.75 -5.92
N ALA A 20 -1.85 10.25 -4.71
CA ALA A 20 -0.89 10.15 -3.60
C ALA A 20 0.37 9.35 -3.98
N LEU A 21 0.19 8.27 -4.74
CA LEU A 21 1.31 7.48 -5.25
C LEU A 21 1.79 7.99 -6.62
N LYS A 22 3.10 8.06 -6.86
CA LYS A 22 3.66 8.45 -8.16
C LYS A 22 3.29 7.48 -9.30
N SER A 23 3.20 7.98 -10.53
CA SER A 23 2.85 7.18 -11.72
C SER A 23 3.81 6.02 -11.99
N GLU A 24 5.11 6.21 -11.74
CA GLU A 24 6.14 5.17 -11.88
C GLU A 24 5.94 4.01 -10.90
N HIS A 25 5.57 4.32 -9.65
CA HIS A 25 5.30 3.34 -8.60
C HIS A 25 4.04 2.53 -8.90
N LYS A 26 2.98 3.18 -9.38
CA LYS A 26 1.78 2.50 -9.86
C LYS A 26 2.06 1.52 -10.97
N LYS A 27 2.82 1.96 -11.98
CA LYS A 27 3.12 1.11 -13.16
C LYS A 27 3.69 -0.22 -12.69
N ARG A 28 4.64 -0.22 -11.75
CA ARG A 28 5.26 -1.43 -11.18
C ARG A 28 4.27 -2.31 -10.42
N VAL A 29 3.47 -1.73 -9.52
CA VAL A 29 2.46 -2.49 -8.75
C VAL A 29 1.41 -3.15 -9.66
N LEU A 30 1.13 -2.53 -10.80
CA LEU A 30 0.17 -3.01 -11.79
C LEU A 30 0.85 -3.80 -12.93
N GLU A 31 2.18 -3.83 -13.00
CA GLU A 31 2.95 -4.52 -14.02
C GLU A 31 2.73 -6.03 -13.90
N GLY A 32 2.39 -6.69 -15.02
CA GLY A 32 2.00 -8.10 -15.04
C GLY A 32 0.52 -8.38 -14.69
N LYS A 33 -0.24 -7.41 -14.18
CA LYS A 33 -1.70 -7.55 -14.04
C LYS A 33 -2.37 -7.15 -15.36
N ARG A 34 -3.31 -7.98 -15.87
CA ARG A 34 -4.00 -7.76 -17.17
C ARG A 34 -4.54 -6.32 -17.28
N ARG A 35 -4.67 -5.80 -18.52
CA ARG A 35 -5.15 -4.43 -18.89
C ARG A 35 -6.40 -3.91 -18.15
N SER A 36 -7.17 -4.79 -17.49
CA SER A 36 -8.29 -4.44 -16.61
C SER A 36 -7.89 -3.88 -15.23
N HIS A 37 -6.63 -3.99 -14.80
CA HIS A 37 -6.15 -3.48 -13.51
C HIS A 37 -5.70 -2.02 -13.61
N LYS A 38 -6.61 -1.15 -14.05
CA LYS A 38 -6.36 0.30 -13.98
C LYS A 38 -6.43 0.76 -12.52
N CYS A 39 -5.54 1.65 -12.11
CA CYS A 39 -5.68 2.39 -10.85
C CYS A 39 -6.93 3.25 -10.96
N VAL A 40 -7.96 2.95 -10.17
CA VAL A 40 -9.17 3.78 -10.07
C VAL A 40 -8.88 4.97 -9.18
N GLN A 41 -8.26 4.70 -8.03
CA GLN A 41 -7.94 5.71 -7.02
C GLN A 41 -6.76 5.26 -6.16
N SER A 42 -6.13 6.22 -5.50
CA SER A 42 -5.06 5.97 -4.53
C SER A 42 -5.20 6.89 -3.33
N MET A 43 -4.92 6.37 -2.14
CA MET A 43 -4.95 7.12 -0.88
C MET A 43 -3.56 7.11 -0.23
N ASP A 44 -3.17 8.25 0.33
CA ASP A 44 -2.07 8.34 1.30
C ASP A 44 -2.62 7.96 2.68
N PHE A 45 -2.44 6.71 3.07
CA PHE A 45 -2.98 6.18 4.31
C PHE A 45 -2.21 6.71 5.53
N ASP A 46 -0.89 6.85 5.43
CA ASP A 46 -0.09 7.41 6.52
C ASP A 46 -0.45 8.86 6.79
N ALA A 47 -0.52 9.70 5.76
CA ALA A 47 -0.92 11.10 5.91
C ALA A 47 -2.34 11.21 6.46
N CYS A 48 -3.28 10.40 5.94
CA CYS A 48 -4.67 10.40 6.38
C CYS A 48 -4.82 10.03 7.87
N THR A 49 -4.21 8.91 8.27
CA THR A 49 -4.28 8.43 9.66
C THR A 49 -3.56 9.38 10.61
N THR A 50 -2.51 10.06 10.14
CA THR A 50 -1.81 11.11 10.90
C THR A 50 -2.70 12.33 11.10
N GLU A 51 -3.34 12.86 10.05
CA GLU A 51 -4.22 14.02 10.12
C GLU A 51 -5.41 13.76 11.06
N LEU A 52 -6.02 12.57 10.93
CA LEU A 52 -7.13 12.12 11.77
C LEU A 52 -6.71 11.66 13.18
N LYS A 53 -5.40 11.67 13.48
CA LYS A 53 -4.81 11.21 14.76
C LYS A 53 -5.26 9.78 15.14
N LEU A 54 -5.42 8.90 14.17
CA LEU A 54 -5.83 7.52 14.38
C LEU A 54 -4.65 6.68 14.86
N MET A 55 -4.70 6.25 16.13
CA MET A 55 -3.68 5.40 16.74
C MET A 55 -2.24 5.90 16.47
N PRO A 56 -1.87 7.12 16.89
CA PRO A 56 -0.67 7.83 16.41
C PRO A 56 0.66 7.10 16.68
N LYS A 57 0.68 6.19 17.66
CA LYS A 57 1.86 5.38 18.03
C LYS A 57 2.06 4.15 17.14
N GLN A 58 1.09 3.76 16.33
CA GLN A 58 1.20 2.60 15.46
C GLN A 58 1.96 2.94 14.18
N GLN A 59 2.86 2.05 13.77
CA GLN A 59 3.44 2.10 12.43
C GLN A 59 2.37 1.67 11.42
N ARG A 60 2.33 2.30 10.26
CA ARG A 60 1.38 1.96 9.18
C ARG A 60 2.04 1.96 7.81
N TRP A 61 1.31 1.35 6.88
CA TRP A 61 1.61 1.35 5.47
C TRP A 61 1.38 2.73 4.87
N ASP A 62 2.18 3.10 3.88
CA ASP A 62 2.12 4.45 3.33
C ASP A 62 0.83 4.68 2.50
N TYR A 63 0.50 3.76 1.58
CA TYR A 63 -0.54 3.99 0.58
C TYR A 63 -1.52 2.81 0.41
N PHE A 64 -2.71 3.14 -0.10
CA PHE A 64 -3.66 2.17 -0.67
C PHE A 64 -4.00 2.51 -2.13
N ILE A 65 -4.19 1.49 -2.97
CA ILE A 65 -4.64 1.62 -4.37
C ILE A 65 -5.88 0.77 -4.57
N GLU A 66 -6.96 1.34 -5.11
CA GLU A 66 -8.08 0.55 -5.62
C GLU A 66 -7.87 0.25 -7.11
N THR A 67 -8.13 -1.00 -7.49
CA THR A 67 -7.98 -1.47 -8.88
C THR A 67 -9.33 -1.70 -9.55
N GLY A 68 -9.43 -1.35 -10.83
CA GLY A 68 -10.66 -1.49 -11.61
C GLY A 68 -10.98 -2.92 -12.07
N ALA A 69 -10.10 -3.89 -11.80
CA ALA A 69 -10.30 -5.28 -12.21
C ALA A 69 -11.33 -6.01 -11.34
N SER A 70 -11.59 -5.50 -10.14
CA SER A 70 -12.65 -5.97 -9.25
C SER A 70 -13.00 -4.81 -8.34
N ALA A 71 -14.23 -4.30 -8.44
CA ALA A 71 -14.71 -3.24 -7.56
C ALA A 71 -14.46 -3.62 -6.09
N GLY A 72 -13.88 -2.69 -5.32
CA GLY A 72 -13.56 -2.92 -3.91
C GLY A 72 -12.21 -3.59 -3.63
N LYS A 73 -11.46 -4.12 -4.60
CA LYS A 73 -10.14 -4.72 -4.29
C LYS A 73 -9.04 -3.68 -4.13
N VAL A 74 -8.39 -3.71 -2.96
CA VAL A 74 -7.35 -2.76 -2.56
C VAL A 74 -5.97 -3.42 -2.48
N LEU A 75 -4.95 -2.69 -2.94
CA LEU A 75 -3.54 -3.02 -2.78
C LEU A 75 -2.90 -2.05 -1.79
N ALA A 76 -2.23 -2.56 -0.76
CA ALA A 76 -1.40 -1.75 0.14
C ALA A 76 -0.04 -1.53 -0.51
N VAL A 77 0.48 -0.30 -0.55
CA VAL A 77 1.79 0.04 -1.13
C VAL A 77 2.66 0.83 -0.17
N GLU A 78 3.88 0.35 0.07
CA GLU A 78 4.92 0.96 0.90
C GLU A 78 6.06 1.40 -0.02
N VAL A 79 6.62 2.61 0.18
CA VAL A 79 7.54 3.24 -0.79
C VAL A 79 8.93 3.57 -0.20
N HIS A 80 9.15 3.33 1.08
CA HIS A 80 10.40 3.69 1.77
C HIS A 80 11.41 2.54 1.87
N PRO A 81 12.69 2.81 2.15
CA PRO A 81 13.62 1.79 2.63
C PRO A 81 13.20 1.32 4.03
N PHE A 82 13.20 0.00 4.24
CA PHE A 82 12.81 -0.62 5.51
C PHE A 82 13.68 -1.83 5.85
N LYS A 83 13.68 -2.20 7.13
CA LYS A 83 14.07 -3.51 7.64
C LYS A 83 12.87 -4.47 7.64
N PRO A 84 13.07 -5.80 7.55
CA PRO A 84 11.98 -6.78 7.66
C PRO A 84 11.11 -6.73 8.88
N SER A 85 11.70 -6.44 10.03
CA SER A 85 10.97 -6.27 11.26
C SER A 85 9.97 -5.12 11.19
N GLU A 86 10.28 -4.06 10.44
CA GLU A 86 9.45 -2.86 10.29
C GLU A 86 8.22 -3.14 9.41
N LEU A 87 8.36 -3.90 8.33
CA LEU A 87 7.20 -4.27 7.48
C LEU A 87 6.15 -5.09 8.23
N ARG A 88 6.59 -6.02 9.09
CA ARG A 88 5.66 -6.79 9.92
C ARG A 88 4.91 -5.88 10.91
N GLY A 89 5.63 -4.95 11.55
CA GLY A 89 5.05 -3.94 12.43
C GLY A 89 4.06 -3.04 11.71
N LYS A 90 4.44 -2.49 10.55
CA LYS A 90 3.58 -1.65 9.70
C LYS A 90 2.32 -2.38 9.25
N ARG A 91 2.42 -3.64 8.84
CA ARG A 91 1.24 -4.45 8.47
C ARG A 91 0.32 -4.66 9.67
N ALA A 92 0.86 -5.05 10.81
CA ALA A 92 0.07 -5.26 12.03
C ALA A 92 -0.63 -3.97 12.49
N GLY A 93 0.09 -2.84 12.51
CA GLY A 93 -0.48 -1.54 12.87
C GLY A 93 -1.54 -1.06 11.86
N THR A 94 -1.30 -1.27 10.57
CA THR A 94 -2.31 -0.99 9.51
C THR A 94 -3.58 -1.80 9.74
N LEU A 95 -3.45 -3.11 9.98
CA LEU A 95 -4.59 -3.97 10.27
C LEU A 95 -5.32 -3.57 11.55
N ALA A 96 -4.59 -3.17 12.60
CA ALA A 96 -5.20 -2.68 13.84
C ALA A 96 -6.02 -1.39 13.62
N ILE A 97 -5.50 -0.45 12.83
CA ILE A 97 -6.22 0.78 12.47
C ILE A 97 -7.49 0.44 11.67
N LEU A 98 -7.38 -0.43 10.67
CA LEU A 98 -8.52 -0.84 9.86
C LEU A 98 -9.55 -1.61 10.68
N GLN A 99 -9.15 -2.59 11.48
CA GLN A 99 -10.07 -3.35 12.32
C GLN A 99 -10.87 -2.44 13.27
N LYS A 100 -10.24 -1.37 13.78
CA LYS A 100 -10.88 -0.43 14.69
C LYS A 100 -11.78 0.60 14.00
N HIS A 101 -11.39 1.08 12.82
CA HIS A 101 -11.99 2.27 12.19
C HIS A 101 -12.70 1.98 10.86
N CYS A 102 -12.37 0.89 10.18
CA CYS A 102 -12.94 0.46 8.91
C CYS A 102 -12.76 -1.06 8.70
N PRO A 103 -13.45 -1.89 9.50
CA PRO A 103 -13.26 -3.34 9.47
C PRO A 103 -13.64 -3.95 8.11
N ASP A 104 -14.62 -3.37 7.42
CA ASP A 104 -15.05 -3.83 6.10
C ASP A 104 -13.92 -3.75 5.06
N ALA A 105 -13.13 -2.66 5.09
CA ALA A 105 -12.03 -2.49 4.15
C ALA A 105 -10.83 -3.41 4.42
N MET A 106 -10.77 -4.05 5.59
CA MET A 106 -9.75 -5.05 5.86
C MET A 106 -9.92 -6.27 4.95
N ALA A 107 -11.17 -6.67 4.68
CA ALA A 107 -11.49 -7.81 3.80
C ALA A 107 -11.16 -7.51 2.33
N ASP A 108 -11.13 -6.23 1.96
CA ASP A 108 -10.88 -5.73 0.62
C ASP A 108 -9.39 -5.72 0.22
N ILE A 109 -8.47 -5.80 1.20
CA ILE A 109 -7.03 -5.83 0.93
C ILE A 109 -6.65 -7.19 0.34
N CYS A 110 -6.33 -7.19 -0.95
CA CYS A 110 -5.99 -8.40 -1.70
C CYS A 110 -4.50 -8.54 -2.00
N GLY A 111 -3.67 -7.56 -1.61
CA GLY A 111 -2.22 -7.65 -1.80
C GLY A 111 -1.45 -6.59 -1.01
N TRP A 112 -0.28 -6.98 -0.52
CA TRP A 112 0.68 -6.10 0.14
C TRP A 112 1.88 -5.95 -0.79
N HIS A 113 2.16 -4.72 -1.20
CA HIS A 113 3.21 -4.40 -2.14
C HIS A 113 4.18 -3.43 -1.51
N VAL A 114 5.44 -3.61 -1.88
CA VAL A 114 6.52 -2.80 -1.37
C VAL A 114 7.40 -2.43 -2.55
N ILE A 115 7.60 -1.14 -2.72
CA ILE A 115 8.44 -0.56 -3.76
C ILE A 115 9.68 -0.06 -3.06
N VAL A 116 10.80 -0.73 -3.28
CA VAL A 116 12.04 -0.28 -2.65
C VAL A 116 12.74 0.68 -3.58
N THR A 117 12.90 1.89 -3.07
CA THR A 117 13.69 2.95 -3.69
C THR A 117 15.08 2.92 -3.04
N GLY A 118 16.14 2.60 -3.80
CA GLY A 118 17.52 2.50 -3.31
C GLY A 118 18.07 1.08 -3.12
N ASP A 119 19.21 0.98 -2.43
CA ASP A 119 20.03 -0.23 -2.37
C ASP A 119 19.45 -1.28 -1.40
N ILE A 120 18.83 -2.32 -1.95
CA ILE A 120 18.31 -3.47 -1.17
C ILE A 120 19.44 -4.48 -1.03
N ARG A 121 19.80 -4.84 0.20
CA ARG A 121 20.61 -6.04 0.43
C ARG A 121 19.86 -7.25 -0.17
N SER A 122 20.49 -7.90 -1.15
CA SER A 122 19.90 -8.88 -2.05
C SER A 122 19.28 -10.10 -1.34
N ASP A 123 19.71 -10.38 -0.11
CA ASP A 123 19.28 -11.44 0.78
C ASP A 123 17.85 -11.26 1.35
N LEU A 124 17.35 -10.02 1.36
CA LEU A 124 16.03 -9.70 1.88
C LEU A 124 14.91 -10.27 0.99
N ALA A 125 15.08 -10.22 -0.33
CA ALA A 125 13.95 -10.45 -1.24
C ALA A 125 13.45 -11.90 -1.28
N GLY A 126 14.34 -12.87 -1.09
CA GLY A 126 13.98 -14.29 -1.08
C GLY A 126 13.20 -14.70 0.17
N ARG A 127 13.50 -14.11 1.34
CA ARG A 127 12.85 -14.46 2.62
C ARG A 127 11.44 -13.89 2.77
N PHE A 128 11.15 -12.69 2.24
CA PHE A 128 9.80 -12.11 2.37
C PHE A 128 8.73 -12.78 1.51
N SER A 129 9.10 -13.21 0.30
CA SER A 129 8.17 -13.80 -0.66
C SER A 129 7.45 -15.04 -0.11
N ALA A 130 8.13 -15.83 0.73
CA ALA A 130 7.59 -17.08 1.24
C ALA A 130 6.73 -16.90 2.50
N GLU A 131 7.08 -15.98 3.40
CA GLU A 131 6.45 -15.91 4.73
C GLU A 131 5.31 -14.88 4.85
N THR A 132 5.27 -13.85 4.00
CA THR A 132 4.40 -12.67 4.28
C THR A 132 3.41 -12.30 3.18
N ARG A 133 3.39 -12.99 2.03
CA ARG A 133 2.59 -12.58 0.84
C ARG A 133 2.80 -11.10 0.48
N ILE A 134 4.02 -10.61 0.71
CA ILE A 134 4.44 -9.25 0.36
C ILE A 134 5.15 -9.34 -0.99
N HIS A 135 4.65 -8.59 -1.97
CA HIS A 135 5.24 -8.48 -3.30
C HIS A 135 6.26 -7.36 -3.33
N LEU A 136 7.52 -7.71 -3.58
CA LEU A 136 8.63 -6.76 -3.65
C LEU A 136 8.88 -6.29 -5.08
N HIS A 137 8.91 -4.98 -5.27
CA HIS A 137 9.24 -4.31 -6.52
C HIS A 137 10.57 -3.58 -6.35
N ARG A 138 11.65 -4.04 -7.00
CA ARG A 138 12.98 -3.43 -6.90
C ARG A 138 13.16 -2.28 -7.88
N GLN A 139 13.55 -1.10 -7.41
CA GLN A 139 14.06 -0.03 -8.28
C GLN A 139 15.57 -0.19 -8.45
N LEU A 140 16.02 -0.72 -9.58
CA LEU A 140 17.42 -0.59 -10.00
C LEU A 140 17.68 0.90 -10.26
N ASP A 141 18.62 1.48 -9.54
CA ASP A 141 19.14 2.80 -9.85
C ASP A 141 20.08 2.67 -11.05
N LEU A 142 19.53 2.89 -12.25
CA LEU A 142 20.28 2.80 -13.50
C LEU A 142 21.30 3.94 -13.65
N SER A 143 21.38 4.89 -12.73
CA SER A 143 22.42 5.93 -12.73
C SER A 143 23.78 5.43 -12.21
N LYS A 144 23.85 4.18 -11.74
CA LYS A 144 25.07 3.54 -11.20
C LYS A 144 25.56 2.34 -12.01
N VAL A 145 25.07 2.15 -13.24
CA VAL A 145 25.52 1.11 -14.18
C VAL A 145 26.33 1.76 -15.30
#